data_AF-Q16NF9-F1
#
_entry.id   AF-Q16NF9-F1
#
_cell.length_a   1.000
_cell.length_b   1.000
_cell.length_c   1.000
_cell.angle_alpha   90.00
_cell.angle_beta   90.00
_cell.angle_gamma   90.00
#
_symmetry.space_group_name_H-M   'P 1'
#
loop_
_entity.id
_entity.type
_entity.pdbx_description
1 polymer ?
#
loop_
_entity_poly.entity_id
_entity_poly.type
_entity_poly.pdbx_seq_one_letter_code
_entity_poly.pdbx_strand_id
1 'polypeptide(L)'
;MSLGPFFRSPFTDLTASMVNFQQYDKCGELEMASIDCLEAYGTVKGAEKCANILADFQECAFMHLQMKRFQAMRLERHRQGLLGDRKSSEYYAKAPRVDAY
;
A
#
# COMPACT_ATOMS: atom_id res chain seq x y z
N MET A 1 -6.15 4.20 -10.51
CA MET A 1 -5.14 3.67 -11.46
C MET A 1 -5.87 3.20 -12.70
N SER A 2 -5.33 3.41 -13.91
CA SER A 2 -5.90 2.77 -15.11
C SER A 2 -5.62 1.27 -15.02
N LEU A 3 -6.66 0.43 -15.14
CA LEU A 3 -6.56 -1.03 -15.06
C LEU A 3 -5.95 -1.68 -16.32
N GLY A 4 -5.62 -0.86 -17.31
CA GLY A 4 -4.96 -1.30 -18.53
C GLY A 4 -4.02 -0.23 -19.08
N PRO A 5 -3.16 -0.61 -20.04
CA PRO A 5 -2.28 0.32 -20.71
C PRO A 5 -3.09 1.43 -21.40
N PHE A 6 -2.59 2.66 -21.31
CA PHE A 6 -3.25 3.83 -21.94
C PHE A 6 -3.41 3.65 -23.45
N PHE A 7 -2.43 3.00 -24.09
CA PHE A 7 -2.48 2.61 -25.50
C PHE A 7 -2.31 1.10 -25.60
N ARG A 8 -3.32 0.40 -26.13
CA ARG A 8 -3.28 -1.05 -26.29
C ARG A 8 -2.64 -1.40 -27.64
N SER A 9 -1.52 -2.09 -27.59
CA SER A 9 -0.73 -2.54 -28.74
C SER A 9 -0.17 -3.94 -28.50
N PRO A 10 0.25 -4.67 -29.56
CA PRO A 10 0.90 -5.97 -29.39
C PRO A 10 2.13 -5.91 -28.47
N PHE A 11 2.86 -4.80 -28.46
CA PHE A 11 4.01 -4.60 -27.57
C PHE A 11 3.61 -4.44 -26.10
N THR A 12 2.52 -3.72 -25.82
CA THR A 12 2.03 -3.57 -24.44
C THR A 12 1.41 -4.85 -23.91
N ASP A 13 0.77 -5.65 -24.77
CA ASP A 13 0.25 -6.96 -24.38
C ASP A 13 1.40 -7.95 -24.11
N LEU A 14 2.49 -7.90 -24.89
CA LEU A 14 3.69 -8.74 -24.67
C LEU A 14 4.46 -8.37 -23.40
N THR A 15 4.53 -7.06 -23.08
CA THR A 15 5.30 -6.54 -21.95
C THR A 15 4.50 -6.45 -20.65
N ALA A 16 3.19 -6.70 -20.68
CA ALA A 16 2.30 -6.56 -19.54
C ALA A 16 2.71 -7.42 -18.33
N SER A 17 3.23 -8.62 -18.55
CA SER A 17 3.63 -9.54 -17.47
C SER A 17 5.03 -9.28 -16.90
N MET A 18 5.78 -8.31 -17.44
CA MET A 18 7.16 -8.06 -16.97
C MET A 18 7.22 -7.26 -15.66
N VAL A 19 6.18 -6.50 -15.34
CA VAL A 19 6.09 -5.74 -14.10
C VAL A 19 4.97 -6.33 -13.27
N ASN A 20 5.32 -7.28 -12.40
CA ASN A 20 4.41 -7.91 -11.46
C ASN A 20 4.98 -7.87 -10.03
N PHE A 21 4.11 -8.04 -9.05
CA PHE A 21 4.45 -8.18 -7.64
C PHE A 21 4.43 -9.65 -7.20
N GLN A 22 4.18 -10.59 -8.10
CA GLN A 22 4.13 -12.04 -7.86
C GLN A 22 5.45 -12.60 -7.29
N GLN A 23 6.57 -11.97 -7.62
CA GLN A 23 7.88 -12.35 -7.07
C GLN A 23 8.18 -11.70 -5.71
N TYR A 24 7.33 -10.76 -5.29
CA TYR A 24 7.42 -10.04 -4.02
C TYR A 24 6.43 -10.64 -3.02
N ASP A 25 6.96 -11.34 -2.02
CA ASP A 25 6.18 -12.14 -1.05
C ASP A 25 5.10 -11.34 -0.29
N LYS A 26 5.28 -10.02 -0.13
CA LYS A 26 4.37 -9.17 0.67
C LYS A 26 3.08 -8.77 -0.02
N CYS A 27 3.11 -8.53 -1.34
CA CYS A 27 1.95 -8.03 -2.07
C CYS A 27 1.44 -9.01 -3.14
N GLY A 28 2.13 -10.13 -3.36
CA GLY A 28 1.77 -11.12 -4.37
C GLY A 28 0.37 -11.70 -4.18
N GLU A 29 -0.04 -12.00 -2.94
CA GLU A 29 -1.39 -12.52 -2.67
C GLU A 29 -2.49 -11.51 -3.02
N LEU A 30 -2.27 -10.22 -2.70
CA LEU A 30 -3.20 -9.14 -3.02
C LEU A 30 -3.26 -8.88 -4.53
N GLU A 31 -2.13 -8.99 -5.22
CA GLU A 31 -2.09 -8.91 -6.69
C GLU A 31 -2.92 -10.03 -7.31
N MET A 32 -2.72 -11.28 -6.88
CA MET A 32 -3.48 -12.43 -7.39
C MET A 32 -4.98 -12.28 -7.12
N ALA A 33 -5.37 -11.90 -5.90
CA ALA A 33 -6.78 -11.65 -5.57
C ALA A 33 -7.40 -10.52 -6.42
N SER A 34 -6.61 -9.51 -6.77
CA SER A 34 -7.06 -8.42 -7.64
C SER A 34 -7.28 -8.88 -9.08
N ILE A 35 -6.40 -9.74 -9.60
CA ILE A 35 -6.49 -10.32 -10.94
C ILE A 35 -7.71 -11.24 -11.02
N ASP A 36 -7.89 -12.16 -10.07
CA ASP A 36 -9.03 -13.08 -10.02
C ASP A 36 -10.38 -12.33 -10.03
N CYS A 37 -10.47 -11.22 -9.29
CA CYS A 37 -11.67 -10.39 -9.29
C CYS A 37 -11.90 -9.69 -10.64
N LEU A 38 -10.84 -9.17 -11.26
CA LEU A 38 -10.92 -8.54 -12.58
C LEU A 38 -11.25 -9.53 -13.69
N GLU A 39 -10.79 -10.78 -13.59
CA GLU A 39 -11.14 -11.85 -14.51
C GLU A 39 -12.63 -12.21 -14.41
N ALA A 40 -13.19 -12.24 -13.20
CA ALA A 40 -14.60 -12.55 -12.98
C ALA A 40 -15.56 -11.46 -13.49
N TYR A 41 -15.22 -10.17 -13.32
CA TYR A 41 -16.13 -9.06 -13.62
C TYR A 41 -15.75 -8.25 -14.87
N GLY A 42 -14.55 -8.44 -15.41
CA GLY A 42 -13.97 -7.59 -16.45
C GLY A 42 -13.58 -6.20 -15.94
N THR A 43 -12.91 -5.41 -16.79
CA THR A 43 -12.31 -4.13 -16.38
C THR A 43 -13.33 -3.04 -16.00
N VAL A 44 -14.47 -2.98 -16.70
CA VAL A 44 -15.47 -1.92 -16.50
C VAL A 44 -16.24 -2.12 -15.20
N LYS A 45 -16.79 -3.32 -14.97
CA LYS A 45 -17.54 -3.63 -13.75
C LYS A 45 -16.61 -3.94 -12.57
N GLY A 46 -15.43 -4.47 -12.85
CA GLY A 46 -14.39 -4.73 -11.85
C GLY A 46 -13.88 -3.46 -11.18
N ALA A 47 -13.87 -2.32 -11.87
CA ALA A 47 -13.50 -1.04 -11.26
C ALA A 47 -14.36 -0.69 -10.02
N GLU A 48 -15.65 -1.04 -10.05
CA GLU A 48 -16.56 -0.81 -8.92
C GLU A 48 -16.59 -2.01 -7.97
N LYS A 49 -16.71 -3.23 -8.50
CA LYS A 49 -16.88 -4.45 -7.69
C LYS A 49 -15.61 -4.88 -6.96
N CYS A 50 -14.44 -4.67 -7.58
CA CYS A 50 -13.14 -5.01 -7.03
C CYS A 50 -12.45 -3.82 -6.37
N ALA A 51 -13.15 -2.70 -6.17
CA ALA A 51 -12.57 -1.43 -5.70
C ALA A 51 -11.77 -1.60 -4.39
N ASN A 52 -12.30 -2.37 -3.43
CA ASN A 52 -11.63 -2.59 -2.14
C ASN A 52 -10.33 -3.38 -2.30
N ILE A 53 -10.36 -4.50 -3.03
CA ILE A 53 -9.18 -5.35 -3.27
C ILE A 53 -8.10 -4.57 -4.04
N LEU A 54 -8.51 -3.78 -5.03
CA LEU A 54 -7.62 -2.92 -5.78
C LEU A 54 -7.01 -1.81 -4.91
N ALA A 55 -7.78 -1.25 -3.97
CA ALA A 55 -7.29 -0.24 -3.04
C ALA A 55 -6.27 -0.84 -2.06
N ASP A 56 -6.51 -2.05 -1.55
CA ASP A 56 -5.58 -2.75 -0.65
C ASP A 56 -4.28 -3.12 -1.36
N PHE A 57 -4.36 -3.64 -2.59
CA PHE A 57 -3.18 -3.89 -3.41
C PHE A 57 -2.37 -2.61 -3.68
N GLN A 58 -3.06 -1.50 -4.01
CA GLN A 58 -2.39 -0.21 -4.20
C GLN A 58 -1.74 0.31 -2.91
N GLU A 59 -2.39 0.10 -1.77
CA GLU A 59 -1.82 0.45 -0.47
C GLU A 59 -0.55 -0.36 -0.21
N CYS A 60 -0.57 -1.67 -0.45
CA CYS A 60 0.60 -2.53 -0.29
C CYS A 60 1.76 -2.09 -1.22
N ALA A 61 1.46 -1.80 -2.49
CA ALA A 61 2.48 -1.43 -3.48
C ALA A 61 3.13 -0.06 -3.21
N PHE A 62 2.35 0.92 -2.75
CA PHE A 62 2.82 2.31 -2.62
C PHE A 62 2.98 2.81 -1.17
N MET A 63 2.46 2.07 -0.19
CA MET A 63 2.43 2.40 1.25
C MET A 63 1.91 3.82 1.56
N HIS A 64 1.05 4.36 0.70
CA HIS A 64 0.67 5.78 0.76
C HIS A 64 -0.13 6.11 2.02
N LEU A 65 -1.07 5.26 2.42
CA LEU A 65 -1.85 5.47 3.65
C LEU A 65 -1.00 5.23 4.89
N GLN A 66 -0.19 4.16 4.91
CA GLN A 66 0.78 3.92 5.98
C GLN A 66 1.71 5.12 6.22
N MET A 67 2.26 5.71 5.15
CA MET A 67 3.15 6.87 5.24
C MET A 67 2.43 8.12 5.74
N LYS A 68 1.21 8.39 5.27
CA LYS A 68 0.38 9.49 5.79
C LYS A 68 0.08 9.33 7.27
N ARG A 69 -0.27 8.11 7.70
CA ARG A 69 -0.51 7.80 9.11
C ARG A 69 0.74 8.02 9.94
N PHE A 70 1.90 7.55 9.46
CA PHE A 70 3.18 7.78 10.11
C PHE A 70 3.50 9.27 10.27
N GLN A 71 3.32 10.05 9.20
CA GLN A 71 3.53 11.50 9.22
C GLN A 71 2.62 12.21 10.21
N ALA A 72 1.32 11.87 10.24
CA ALA A 72 0.35 12.44 11.17
C ALA A 72 0.74 12.15 12.64
N MET A 73 1.06 10.89 12.96
CA MET A 73 1.51 10.51 14.31
C MET A 73 2.82 11.22 14.70
N ARG A 74 3.73 11.41 13.75
CA ARG A 74 4.99 12.12 13.98
C ARG A 74 4.77 13.61 14.23
N LEU A 75 3.88 14.25 13.47
CA LEU A 75 3.57 15.67 13.62
C LEU A 75 2.88 15.97 14.96
N GLU A 76 1.90 15.14 15.36
CA GLU A 76 1.26 15.26 16.67
C GLU A 76 2.26 15.08 17.82
N ARG A 77 3.20 14.14 17.69
CA ARG A 77 4.28 13.98 18.67
C ARG A 77 5.16 15.23 18.76
N HIS A 78 5.54 15.83 17.62
CA HIS A 78 6.32 17.06 17.62
C HIS A 78 5.55 18.22 18.26
N ARG A 79 4.25 18.35 17.97
CA ARG A 79 3.36 19.33 18.60
C ARG A 79 3.32 19.19 20.12
N GLN A 80 3.08 17.98 20.64
CA GLN A 80 3.07 17.69 22.08
C GLN A 80 4.41 18.01 22.75
N GLY A 81 5.52 17.76 22.06
CA GLY A 81 6.85 18.09 22.54
C GLY A 81 7.13 19.60 22.61
N LEU A 82 6.67 20.36 21.62
CA LEU A 82 6.84 21.82 21.59
C LEU A 82 5.96 22.54 22.62
N LEU A 83 4.76 22.03 22.87
CA LEU A 83 3.85 22.57 23.91
C LEU A 83 4.29 22.20 25.33
N GLY A 84 5.21 21.25 25.48
CA GLY A 84 5.69 20.77 26.79
C GLY A 84 4.77 19.75 27.47
N ASP A 85 3.67 19.33 26.82
CA ASP A 85 2.76 18.29 27.31
C ASP A 85 3.46 16.94 27.48
N ARG A 86 4.57 16.72 26.77
CA ARG A 86 5.32 15.46 26.76
C ARG A 86 6.76 15.67 27.20
N LYS A 87 7.19 14.90 28.22
CA LYS A 87 8.57 14.94 28.74
C LYS A 87 9.57 14.44 27.69
N SER A 88 10.74 15.05 27.64
CA SER A 88 11.83 14.69 26.70
C SER A 88 12.24 13.21 26.79
N SER A 89 12.19 12.60 27.99
CA SER A 89 12.46 11.18 28.21
C SER A 89 11.41 10.22 27.64
N GLU A 90 10.20 10.69 27.37
CA GLU A 90 9.06 9.91 26.85
C GLU A 90 8.70 10.28 25.41
N TYR A 91 9.58 11.04 24.75
CA TYR A 91 9.38 11.55 23.40
C TYR A 91 9.25 10.41 22.38
N TYR A 92 10.09 9.39 22.52
CA TYR A 92 9.99 8.14 21.77
C TYR A 92 9.61 6.99 22.69
N ALA A 93 8.98 5.96 22.13
CA ALA A 93 8.76 4.72 22.86
C ALA A 93 10.11 4.13 23.27
N LYS A 94 10.16 3.51 24.46
CA LYS A 94 11.36 2.79 24.90
C LYS A 94 11.69 1.70 23.87
N ALA A 95 12.98 1.50 23.61
CA ALA A 95 13.41 0.40 22.78
C ALA A 95 12.84 -0.93 23.34
N PRO A 96 12.42 -1.85 22.47
CA PRO A 96 12.08 -3.20 22.92
C PRO A 96 13.27 -3.81 23.65
N ARG A 97 13.00 -4.75 24.56
CA ARG A 97 14.09 -5.45 25.24
C ARG A 97 14.90 -6.27 24.23
N VAL A 98 16.18 -6.48 24.51
CA VAL A 98 17.11 -7.17 23.59
C VAL A 98 16.67 -8.61 23.29
N ASP A 99 15.89 -9.21 24.18
CA ASP A 99 15.33 -10.56 24.14
C ASP A 99 13.91 -10.65 23.53
N ALA A 100 13.40 -9.59 22.90
CA ALA A 100 12.01 -9.53 22.41
C ALA A 100 11.78 -10.14 21.00
N TYR A 101 12.63 -11.07 20.57
CA TYR A 101 12.53 -11.77 19.28
C TYR A 101 11.73 -13.07 19.36
#